data_AF-A0AAW4PM96-F1
#
_entry.id   AF-A0AAW4PM96-F1
#
_cell.length_a   1.000
_cell.length_b   1.000
_cell.length_c   1.000
_cell.angle_alpha   90.00
_cell.angle_beta   90.00
_cell.angle_gamma   90.00
#
_symmetry.space_group_name_H-M   'P 1'
#
loop_
_entity.id
_entity.type
_entity.pdbx_description
1 polymer ?
#
loop_
_entity_poly.entity_id
_entity_poly.type
_entity_poly.pdbx_seq_one_letter_code
_entity_poly.pdbx_strand_id
1 'polypeptide(L)' 'MTGPTCPACETELVAFTDLPADVRERLEADEHRQRQSVAHRREKHTVCPSCTLEIHGCGQPYAIPDAARPDTP' A
#
# COMPACT_ATOMS: atom_id res chain seq x y z
N MET A 1 10.94 -15.98 -7.46
CA MET A 1 10.06 -15.81 -6.30
C MET A 1 9.07 -14.75 -6.71
N THR A 2 7.81 -15.12 -6.99
CA THR A 2 6.79 -14.14 -7.41
C THR A 2 6.39 -13.34 -6.17
N GLY A 3 6.66 -12.03 -6.15
CA GLY A 3 6.25 -11.16 -5.05
C GLY A 3 4.72 -11.13 -4.92
N PRO A 4 4.18 -10.70 -3.77
CA PRO A 4 2.74 -10.54 -3.63
C PRO A 4 2.25 -9.49 -4.63
N THR A 5 1.17 -9.80 -5.35
CA THR A 5 0.53 -8.86 -6.30
C THR A 5 -0.55 -8.06 -5.60
N CYS A 6 -0.77 -6.85 -6.09
CA CYS A 6 -1.80 -5.95 -5.59
C CYS A 6 -3.18 -6.56 -5.86
N PRO A 7 -4.04 -6.74 -4.85
CA PRO A 7 -5.38 -7.30 -5.05
C PRO A 7 -6.33 -6.37 -5.82
N ALA A 8 -5.96 -5.09 -6.00
CA ALA A 8 -6.81 -4.09 -6.68
C ALA A 8 -6.50 -3.92 -8.17
N CYS A 9 -5.23 -4.09 -8.57
CA CYS A 9 -4.79 -3.82 -9.95
C CYS A 9 -3.75 -4.80 -10.47
N GLU A 10 -3.53 -5.90 -9.73
CA GLU A 10 -2.65 -7.03 -10.10
C GLU A 10 -1.17 -6.67 -10.33
N THR A 11 -0.80 -5.41 -10.07
CA THR A 11 0.58 -4.93 -10.15
C THR A 11 1.42 -5.50 -9.01
N GLU A 12 2.69 -5.81 -9.26
CA GLU A 12 3.62 -6.28 -8.23
C GLU A 12 3.76 -5.27 -7.09
N LEU A 13 3.66 -5.76 -5.85
CA LEU A 13 3.88 -4.94 -4.67
C LEU A 13 5.37 -4.82 -4.39
N VAL A 14 5.80 -3.62 -4.03
CA VAL A 14 7.17 -3.32 -3.62
C VAL A 14 7.20 -2.96 -2.14
N ALA A 15 8.38 -3.02 -1.52
CA ALA A 15 8.55 -2.50 -0.17
C ALA A 15 8.23 -0.99 -0.16
N PHE A 16 7.67 -0.49 0.95
CA PHE A 16 7.38 0.95 1.07
C PHE A 16 8.64 1.82 0.85
N THR A 17 9.82 1.30 1.21
CA THR A 17 11.11 1.97 1.01
C THR A 17 11.58 1.98 -0.44
N ASP A 18 11.12 1.04 -1.27
CA ASP A 18 11.46 0.92 -2.70
C ASP A 18 10.65 1.85 -3.60
N LEU A 19 9.66 2.56 -3.04
CA LEU A 19 8.92 3.57 -3.79
C LEU A 19 9.82 4.75 -4.19
N PRO A 20 9.48 5.42 -5.32
CA PRO A 20 10.08 6.71 -5.65
C PRO A 20 9.92 7.69 -4.47
N ALA A 21 10.96 8.47 -4.18
CA ALA A 21 10.99 9.38 -3.03
C ALA A 21 9.75 10.30 -3.01
N ASP A 22 9.40 10.91 -4.15
CA ASP A 22 8.23 11.78 -4.29
C ASP A 22 6.91 11.09 -3.91
N VAL A 23 6.75 9.81 -4.28
CA VAL A 23 5.53 9.04 -3.96
C VAL A 23 5.53 8.67 -2.48
N ARG A 24 6.69 8.24 -1.97
CA ARG A 24 6.87 7.87 -0.57
C ARG A 24 6.57 9.04 0.36
N GLU A 25 7.17 10.21 0.10
CA GLU A 25 6.97 11.42 0.89
C GLU A 25 5.50 11.87 0.90
N ARG A 26 4.81 11.78 -0.25
CA ARG A 26 3.37 12.05 -0.32
C ARG A 26 2.55 11.08 0.53
N LEU A 27 2.89 9.80 0.52
CA LEU A 27 2.21 8.78 1.32
C LEU A 27 2.52 8.89 2.81
N GLU A 28 3.70 9.36 3.17
CA GLU A 28 4.11 9.63 4.55
C GLU A 28 3.42 10.88 5.12
N ALA A 29 3.23 11.90 4.28
CA ALA A 29 2.53 13.14 4.64
C ALA A 29 1.00 12.99 4.72
N ASP A 30 0.42 11.92 4.17
CA ASP A 30 -1.03 11.68 4.18
C ASP A 30 -1.53 11.30 5.59
N GLU A 31 -2.00 12.30 6.33
CA GLU A 31 -2.52 12.16 7.70
C GLU A 31 -3.70 11.19 7.82
N HIS A 32 -4.50 11.00 6.76
CA HIS A 32 -5.59 10.03 6.75
C HIS A 32 -5.08 8.58 6.77
N ARG A 33 -3.86 8.34 6.27
CA ARG A 33 -3.19 7.03 6.25
C ARG A 33 -2.23 6.84 7.43
N GLN A 34 -1.94 7.89 8.20
CA GLN A 34 -1.06 7.86 9.37
C GLN A 34 -1.73 7.22 10.61
N ARG A 35 -2.27 6.00 10.48
CA ARG A 35 -2.68 5.19 11.66
C ARG A 35 -1.49 4.54 12.36
N GLN A 36 -0.35 4.44 11.68
CA GLN A 36 0.90 3.87 12.18
C GLN A 36 2.07 4.79 11.87
N SER A 37 3.09 4.77 12.72
CA SER A 37 4.31 5.53 12.53
C SER A 37 4.96 5.21 11.18
N VAL A 38 5.50 6.23 10.51
CA VAL A 38 6.24 6.11 9.25
C VAL A 38 7.33 5.02 9.33
N ALA A 39 8.05 4.94 10.45
CA ALA A 39 9.06 3.91 10.67
C ALA A 39 8.49 2.48 10.59
N HIS A 40 7.28 2.26 11.13
CA HIS A 40 6.63 0.95 11.07
C HIS A 40 6.19 0.62 9.64
N ARG A 41 5.67 1.60 8.89
CA ARG A 41 5.29 1.45 7.49
C ARG A 41 6.50 1.08 6.63
N ARG A 42 7.64 1.75 6.82
CA ARG A 42 8.89 1.45 6.11
C ARG A 42 9.40 0.03 6.37
N GLU A 43 9.27 -0.48 7.59
CA GLU A 43 9.79 -1.81 7.94
C GLU A 43 8.84 -2.94 7.56
N LYS A 44 7.53 -2.73 7.75
CA LYS A 44 6.55 -3.81 7.69
C LYS A 44 5.61 -3.74 6.50
N HIS A 45 5.52 -2.64 5.76
CA HIS A 45 4.50 -2.49 4.73
C HIS A 45 5.07 -2.63 3.32
N THR A 46 4.22 -3.15 2.45
CA THR A 46 4.39 -3.15 1.00
C THR A 46 3.39 -2.18 0.39
N VAL A 47 3.71 -1.60 -0.76
CA VAL A 47 2.84 -0.70 -1.50
C VAL A 47 2.79 -1.09 -2.97
N CYS A 48 1.62 -0.92 -3.56
CA CYS A 48 1.49 -0.93 -5.01
C CYS A 48 1.96 0.40 -5.60
N PRO A 49 2.98 0.41 -6.50
CA PRO A 49 3.45 1.65 -7.11
C PRO A 49 2.45 2.26 -8.09
N SER A 50 1.48 1.48 -8.57
CA SER A 50 0.46 1.92 -9.53
C SER A 50 -0.72 2.62 -8.86
N CYS A 51 -1.37 1.96 -7.89
CA CYS A 51 -2.56 2.51 -7.22
C CYS A 51 -2.30 3.04 -5.81
N THR A 52 -1.05 3.01 -5.33
CA THR A 52 -0.63 3.47 -3.99
C THR A 52 -1.33 2.77 -2.81
N LEU A 53 -1.85 1.56 -3.06
CA LEU A 53 -2.45 0.73 -2.01
C LEU A 53 -1.35 0.21 -1.09
N GLU A 54 -1.49 0.48 0.22
CA GLU A 54 -0.57 0.01 1.25
C GLU A 54 -1.10 -1.25 1.93
N ILE A 55 -0.25 -2.26 2.03
CA ILE A 55 -0.59 -3.59 2.52
C ILE A 55 0.45 -3.99 3.55
N HIS A 56 -0.01 -4.48 4.70
CA HIS A 56 0.89 -4.97 5.74
C HIS A 56 1.63 -6.20 5.21
N GLY A 57 2.93 -6.30 5.44
CA GLY A 57 3.82 -7.32 4.89
C GLY A 57 3.51 -8.74 5.38
N CYS A 58 2.64 -8.87 6.39
CA CYS A 58 2.03 -10.16 6.75
C CYS A 58 0.90 -10.60 5.79
N GLY A 59 0.59 -9.82 4.74
CA GLY A 59 -0.43 -10.11 3.75
C GLY A 59 -1.84 -9.63 4.10
N GLN A 60 -2.03 -8.93 5.24
CA GLN A 60 -3.32 -8.32 5.56
C GLN A 60 -3.43 -6.90 4.96
N PRO A 61 -4.44 -6.63 4.11
CA PRO A 61 -4.67 -5.29 3.57
C PRO A 61 -5.12 -4.33 4.69
N TYR A 62 -4.44 -3.19 4.80
CA TYR A 62 -4.84 -2.11 5.69
C TYR A 62 -5.95 -1.30 5.01
N ALA A 63 -7.18 -1.75 5.21
CA ALA A 63 -8.40 -1.19 4.64
C ALA A 63 -8.43 -1.18 3.10
N ILE A 64 -9.30 -2.01 2.52
CA ILE A 64 -9.74 -1.83 1.14
C ILE A 64 -10.47 -0.48 1.11
N PRO A 65 -10.00 0.55 0.37
CA PRO A 65 -10.80 1.76 0.19
C PRO A 65 -12.14 1.38 -0.44
N ASP A 66 -13.24 2.00 0.01
CA ASP A 66 -14.62 1.62 -0.38
C ASP A 66 -14.83 1.63 -1.92
N ALA A 67 -13.99 2.39 -2.64
CA ALA A 67 -13.92 2.41 -4.11
C ALA A 67 -13.42 1.11 -4.79
N ALA A 68 -13.03 0.08 -4.02
CA ALA A 68 -12.64 -1.23 -4.55
C ALA A 68 -13.68 -2.32 -4.24
N ARG A 69 -14.88 -1.95 -3.79
CA ARG A 69 -16.02 -2.86 -3.81
C ARG A 69 -16.55 -2.89 -5.24
N PRO A 70 -16.54 -4.03 -5.96
CA PRO A 70 -17.35 -4.13 -7.16
C PRO A 70 -18.80 -3.91 -6.75
N ASP A 71 -19.46 -2.97 -7.40
CA ASP A 71 -20.89 -2.72 -7.25
C ASP A 71 -21.63 -4.01 -7.65
N THR A 72 -22.05 -4.81 -6.67
CA THR A 72 -22.95 -5.94 -6.92
C THR A 72 -24.38 -5.41 -6.90
N PRO A 73 -25.13 -5.47 -8.01
CA PRO A 73 -26.58 -5.22 -8.01
C PRO A 73 -27.36 -6.26 -7.19
#